data_AF-A0A5K1TYV1-F1
#
_entry.id   AF-A0A5K1TYV1-F1
#
_cell.length_a   1.000
_cell.length_b   1.000
_cell.length_c   1.000
_cell.angle_alpha   90.00
_cell.angle_beta   90.00
_cell.angle_gamma   90.00
#
_symmetry.space_group_name_H-M   'P 1'
#
loop_
_entity.id
_entity.type
_entity.pdbx_description
1 polymer ?
#
loop_
_entity_poly.entity_id
_entity_poly.type
_entity_poly.pdbx_seq_one_letter_code
_entity_poly.pdbx_strand_id
1 'polypeptide(L)'
;MNSLSSKTINQQFFNGYIISLSGFSVQEKLIMKGMIEECGGMCTDDMNSSTITFLIAKALSSEKARCALRWGVPVLNFQWLFDCLKEGRVISINKYVLNTFSY
;
A
#
# COMPACT_ATOMS: atom_id res chain seq x y z
N MET A 1 30.79 -5.55 -11.22
CA MET A 1 30.50 -4.50 -10.23
C MET A 1 29.03 -4.13 -10.46
N ASN A 2 28.01 -4.57 -9.73
CA ASN A 2 27.84 -5.00 -8.33
C ASN A 2 27.11 -6.36 -8.33
N SER A 3 27.68 -7.42 -7.76
CA SER A 3 27.60 -7.81 -6.34
C SER A 3 26.22 -8.35 -5.92
N LEU A 4 26.13 -9.68 -5.90
CA LEU A 4 25.50 -10.53 -4.87
C LEU A 4 24.12 -10.14 -4.31
N SER A 5 23.09 -10.90 -4.70
CA SER A 5 22.26 -11.73 -3.79
C SER A 5 21.01 -12.24 -4.54
N SER A 6 20.95 -13.49 -5.00
CA SER A 6 20.57 -14.65 -4.17
C SER A 6 19.27 -14.44 -3.37
N LYS A 7 18.12 -14.39 -4.06
CA LYS A 7 16.89 -15.13 -3.71
C LYS A 7 15.81 -14.78 -4.72
N THR A 8 15.68 -15.63 -5.73
CA THR A 8 14.48 -15.73 -6.54
C THR A 8 13.34 -16.26 -5.65
N ILE A 9 12.76 -15.40 -4.82
CA ILE A 9 11.44 -15.66 -4.23
C ILE A 9 10.47 -14.91 -5.13
N ASN A 10 9.99 -15.60 -6.16
CA ASN A 10 8.95 -15.13 -7.08
C ASN A 10 7.62 -14.97 -6.33
N GLN A 11 7.49 -13.95 -5.50
CA GLN A 11 6.21 -13.56 -4.88
C GLN A 11 5.84 -12.16 -5.34
N GLN A 12 5.69 -12.00 -6.66
CA GLN A 12 5.19 -10.78 -7.28
C GLN A 12 3.64 -10.68 -7.17
N PHE A 13 3.10 -10.84 -5.97
CA PHE A 13 1.65 -10.79 -5.75
C PHE A 13 1.09 -9.36 -5.77
N PHE A 14 1.96 -8.35 -5.69
CA PHE A 14 1.61 -6.94 -5.91
C PHE A 14 1.85 -6.47 -7.35
N ASN A 15 2.12 -7.36 -8.30
CA ASN A 15 2.31 -6.97 -9.69
C ASN A 15 1.11 -6.20 -10.25
N GLY A 16 1.34 -4.98 -10.74
CA GLY A 16 0.30 -4.09 -11.27
C GLY A 16 -0.52 -3.33 -10.22
N TYR A 17 -0.22 -3.49 -8.93
CA TYR A 17 -0.86 -2.71 -7.87
C TYR A 17 -0.12 -1.39 -7.64
N ILE A 18 -0.86 -0.29 -7.65
CA ILE A 18 -0.34 1.04 -7.35
C ILE A 18 -0.85 1.45 -5.98
N ILE A 19 0.07 1.60 -5.03
CA ILE A 19 -0.22 1.86 -3.62
C ILE A 19 0.28 3.27 -3.28
N SER A 20 -0.54 4.04 -2.57
CA SER A 20 -0.13 5.36 -2.08
C SER A 20 -0.09 5.41 -0.56
N LEU A 21 0.86 6.14 0.01
CA LEU A 21 1.08 6.21 1.45
C LEU A 21 0.76 7.61 2.00
N SER A 22 -0.10 7.69 3.01
CA SER A 22 -0.53 8.97 3.63
C SER A 22 -0.46 8.96 5.16
N GLY A 23 0.02 10.05 5.75
CA GLY A 23 0.14 10.17 7.21
C GLY A 23 1.29 9.36 7.84
N PHE A 24 2.27 8.94 7.03
CA PHE A 24 3.50 8.28 7.48
C PHE A 24 4.73 9.19 7.33
N SER A 25 5.74 8.93 8.16
CA SER A 25 7.04 9.61 8.12
C SER A 25 7.84 9.20 6.88
N VAL A 26 8.87 9.97 6.52
CA VAL A 26 9.72 9.68 5.35
C VAL A 26 10.36 8.29 5.45
N GLN A 27 10.84 7.90 6.63
CA GLN A 27 11.43 6.58 6.88
C GLN A 27 10.42 5.44 6.71
N GLU A 28 9.22 5.58 7.29
CA GLU A 28 8.14 4.60 7.16
C GLU A 28 7.76 4.40 5.69
N LYS A 29 7.64 5.50 4.93
CA LYS A 29 7.33 5.44 3.50
C LYS A 29 8.41 4.71 2.70
N LEU A 30 9.69 4.97 2.98
CA LEU A 30 10.81 4.29 2.32
C LEU A 30 10.78 2.78 2.57
N ILE A 31 10.52 2.36 3.81
CA ILE A 31 10.45 0.95 4.17
C ILE A 31 9.29 0.26 3.43
N MET A 32 8.09 0.83 3.49
CA MET A 32 6.91 0.28 2.82
C MET A 32 7.08 0.25 1.30
N LYS A 33 7.67 1.32 0.73
CA LYS A 33 7.98 1.39 -0.69
C LYS A 33 8.91 0.26 -1.11
N GLY A 34 10.01 0.04 -0.38
CA GLY A 34 10.92 -1.08 -0.63
C GLY A 34 10.20 -2.42 -0.62
N MET A 35 9.39 -2.69 0.40
CA MET A 35 8.64 -3.95 0.51
C MET A 35 7.65 -4.17 -0.66
N ILE A 36 6.97 -3.09 -1.08
CA ILE A 36 6.02 -3.14 -2.19
C ILE A 36 6.74 -3.39 -3.52
N GLU A 37 7.84 -2.67 -3.76
CA GLU A 37 8.68 -2.82 -4.96
C GLU A 37 9.33 -4.22 -5.01
N GLU A 38 9.76 -4.77 -3.87
CA GLU A 38 10.27 -6.15 -3.76
C GLU A 38 9.21 -7.20 -4.13
N CYS A 39 7.93 -6.89 -3.91
CA CYS A 39 6.79 -7.74 -4.26
C CYS A 39 6.18 -7.42 -5.64
N GLY A 40 6.86 -6.63 -6.47
CA GLY A 40 6.43 -6.25 -7.81
C GLY A 40 5.36 -5.15 -7.89
N GLY A 41 4.98 -4.55 -6.76
CA GLY A 41 4.06 -3.41 -6.73
C GLY A 41 4.75 -2.07 -6.93
N MET A 42 3.95 -1.02 -7.11
CA MET A 42 4.47 0.33 -7.30
C MET A 42 3.93 1.27 -6.23
N CYS A 43 4.84 1.98 -5.56
CA CYS A 43 4.47 3.04 -4.62
C CYS A 43 4.51 4.41 -5.30
N THR A 44 3.41 5.15 -5.19
CA THR A 44 3.32 6.53 -5.66
C THR A 44 2.88 7.47 -4.54
N ASP A 45 3.56 8.60 -4.41
CA ASP A 45 3.11 9.70 -3.57
C ASP A 45 2.09 10.61 -4.29
N ASP A 46 2.04 10.55 -5.62
CA ASP A 46 1.06 11.25 -6.44
C ASP A 46 -0.32 10.68 -6.21
N MET A 47 -1.24 11.53 -5.78
CA MET A 47 -2.60 11.09 -5.54
C MET A 47 -3.42 11.16 -6.83
N ASN A 48 -3.18 10.21 -7.74
CA ASN A 48 -3.94 10.10 -8.97
C ASN A 48 -5.06 9.05 -8.82
N SER A 49 -6.30 9.51 -8.87
CA SER A 49 -7.51 8.68 -8.80
C SER A 49 -7.57 7.58 -9.85
N SER A 50 -7.03 7.87 -11.03
CA SER A 50 -7.11 6.97 -12.19
C SER A 50 -6.10 5.83 -12.15
N THR A 51 -5.08 5.89 -11.31
CA THR A 51 -3.99 4.90 -11.27
C THR A 51 -3.86 4.19 -9.94
N ILE A 52 -4.21 4.82 -8.81
CA ILE A 52 -4.07 4.19 -7.48
C ILE A 52 -5.10 3.08 -7.29
N THR A 53 -4.64 1.89 -6.86
CA THR A 53 -5.50 0.77 -6.48
C THR A 53 -5.98 0.85 -5.04
N PHE A 54 -5.06 1.18 -4.10
CA PHE A 54 -5.36 1.31 -2.67
C PHE A 54 -4.54 2.45 -2.05
N LEU A 55 -5.14 3.14 -1.07
CA LEU A 55 -4.42 4.13 -0.25
C LEU A 55 -4.12 3.51 1.10
N ILE A 56 -2.86 3.40 1.49
CA ILE A 56 -2.49 3.08 2.87
C ILE A 56 -2.39 4.39 3.65
N ALA A 57 -3.20 4.55 4.68
CA ALA A 57 -3.16 5.70 5.56
C ALA A 57 -3.11 5.28 7.03
N LYS A 58 -2.40 6.05 7.86
CA LYS A 58 -2.41 5.85 9.31
C LYS A 58 -3.72 6.32 9.95
N ALA A 59 -4.33 7.36 9.36
CA ALA A 59 -5.60 7.92 9.78
C ALA A 59 -6.33 8.56 8.60
N LEU A 60 -7.67 8.60 8.67
CA LEU A 60 -8.53 9.28 7.70
C LEU A 60 -8.48 10.82 7.76
N SER A 61 -7.71 11.38 8.70
CA SER A 61 -7.57 12.82 8.87
C SER A 61 -6.82 13.51 7.74
N SER A 62 -6.17 12.76 6.86
CA SER A 62 -5.41 13.31 5.74
C SER A 62 -6.33 13.73 4.59
N GLU A 63 -6.05 14.87 3.95
CA GLU A 63 -6.76 15.30 2.74
C GLU A 63 -6.76 14.23 1.65
N LYS A 64 -5.63 13.51 1.54
CA LYS A 64 -5.51 12.36 0.66
C LYS A 64 -6.55 11.29 0.98
N ALA A 65 -6.71 10.90 2.24
CA ALA A 65 -7.71 9.90 2.63
C ALA A 65 -9.14 10.34 2.25
N ARG A 66 -9.48 11.63 2.45
CA ARG A 66 -10.76 12.18 1.99
C ARG A 66 -10.94 12.09 0.47
N CYS A 67 -9.91 12.40 -0.31
CA CYS A 67 -9.95 12.28 -1.77
C CYS A 67 -10.11 10.82 -2.21
N ALA A 68 -9.38 9.89 -1.60
CA ALA A 68 -9.51 8.45 -1.88
C ALA A 68 -10.94 7.97 -1.60
N LEU A 69 -11.50 8.34 -0.45
CA LEU A 69 -12.90 8.03 -0.11
C LEU A 69 -13.88 8.60 -1.15
N ARG A 70 -13.66 9.85 -1.60
CA ARG A 70 -14.50 10.48 -2.64
C ARG A 70 -14.40 9.75 -3.98
N TRP A 71 -13.24 9.21 -4.31
CA TRP A 71 -13.01 8.43 -5.53
C TRP A 71 -13.46 6.96 -5.42
N GLY A 72 -13.93 6.53 -4.24
CA GLY A 72 -14.23 5.13 -3.98
C GLY A 72 -12.97 4.25 -3.87
N VAL A 73 -11.79 4.86 -3.70
CA VAL A 73 -10.55 4.14 -3.47
C VAL A 73 -10.52 3.68 -2.00
N PRO A 74 -10.46 2.37 -1.73
CA PRO A 74 -10.33 1.83 -0.39
C PRO A 74 -9.07 2.36 0.32
N VAL A 75 -9.28 2.92 1.52
CA VAL A 75 -8.21 3.38 2.42
C VAL A 75 -7.91 2.28 3.43
N LEU A 76 -6.68 1.78 3.45
CA LEU A 76 -6.23 0.64 4.27
C LEU A 76 -5.25 1.08 5.36
N ASN A 77 -5.16 0.31 6.42
CA ASN A 77 -4.10 0.44 7.42
C ASN A 77 -2.82 -0.28 6.94
N PHE A 78 -1.64 0.22 7.36
CA PHE A 78 -0.34 -0.38 6.99
C PHE A 78 -0.20 -1.84 7.45
N GLN A 79 -0.95 -2.25 8.49
CA GLN A 79 -1.00 -3.64 8.92
C GLN A 79 -1.36 -4.59 7.78
N TRP A 80 -2.23 -4.18 6.85
CA TRP A 80 -2.59 -5.00 5.70
C TRP A 80 -1.37 -5.36 4.86
N LEU A 81 -0.50 -4.37 4.60
CA LEU A 81 0.73 -4.60 3.84
C LEU A 81 1.62 -5.60 4.57
N PHE A 82 1.77 -5.44 5.87
CA PHE A 82 2.60 -6.33 6.69
C PHE A 82 2.07 -7.76 6.73
N ASP A 83 0.76 -7.94 6.86
CA ASP A 83 0.12 -9.26 6.83
C ASP A 83 0.15 -9.88 5.43
N CYS A 84 -0.02 -9.10 4.35
CA CYS A 84 0.17 -9.57 2.98
C CYS A 84 1.59 -10.11 2.76
N LEU A 85 2.61 -9.39 3.24
CA LEU A 85 4.01 -9.81 3.17
C LEU A 85 4.26 -11.08 3.98
N LYS A 86 3.67 -11.17 5.18
CA LYS A 86 3.81 -12.32 6.07
C LYS A 86 3.16 -13.58 5.49
N GLU A 87 1.98 -13.45 4.89
CA GLU A 87 1.25 -14.54 4.25
C GLU A 87 1.81 -14.87 2.85
N GLY A 88 2.59 -13.97 2.25
CA GLY A 88 3.11 -14.10 0.90
C GLY A 88 2.03 -14.07 -0.19
N ARG A 89 0.88 -13.43 0.10
CA ARG A 89 -0.27 -13.29 -0.80
C ARG A 89 -1.06 -12.03 -0.47
N VAL A 90 -1.82 -11.54 -1.45
CA VAL A 90 -2.82 -10.48 -1.22
C VAL A 90 -3.93 -11.04 -0.33
N ILE A 91 -4.04 -10.52 0.90
CA ILE A 91 -5.12 -10.87 1.81
C ILE A 91 -6.31 -9.90 1.70
N SER A 92 -7.42 -10.27 2.32
CA SER A 92 -8.65 -9.47 2.29
C SER A 92 -8.46 -8.08 2.90
N ILE A 93 -8.67 -7.05 2.08
CA ILE A 93 -8.56 -5.65 2.50
C ILE A 93 -9.64 -5.26 3.53
N ASN A 94 -10.83 -5.87 3.48
CA ASN A 94 -12.02 -5.45 4.24
C ASN A 94 -11.78 -5.28 5.74
N LYS A 95 -10.93 -6.11 6.34
CA LYS A 95 -10.61 -6.05 7.78
C LYS A 95 -9.72 -4.85 8.15
N TYR A 96 -8.98 -4.34 7.18
CA TYR A 96 -7.99 -3.26 7.34
C TYR A 96 -8.44 -1.95 6.72
N VAL A 97 -9.57 -1.97 6.02
CA VAL A 97 -10.19 -0.79 5.43
C VAL A 97 -10.61 0.15 6.57
N LEU A 98 -10.05 1.36 6.57
CA LEU A 98 -10.38 2.46 7.47
C LEU A 98 -11.64 3.18 6.99
N ASN A 99 -12.70 2.46 6.65
CA ASN A 99 -13.91 3.07 6.14
C ASN A 99 -14.88 3.35 7.27
N THR A 100 -15.08 4.62 7.59
CA THR A 100 -16.10 5.06 8.55
C THR A 100 -17.45 5.19 7.86
N PHE A 101 -18.01 4.11 7.30
CA PHE A 101 -19.45 4.07 7.09
C PHE A 101 -20.08 3.53 8.37
N SER A 102 -20.18 4.41 9.36
CA SER A 102 -21.18 4.27 10.41
C SER A 102 -22.52 4.53 9.73
N TYR A 103 -23.26 3.45 9.47
CA TYR A 103 -24.68 3.49 9.12
C TYR A 103 -25.51 3.92 10.34
#